data_AF-A0A936VSY6-F1
#
_entry.id   AF-A0A936VSY6-F1
#
_cell.length_a   1.000
_cell.length_b   1.000
_cell.length_c   1.000
_cell.angle_alpha   90.00
_cell.angle_beta   90.00
_cell.angle_gamma   90.00
#
_symmetry.space_group_name_H-M   'P 1'
#
loop_
_entity.id
_entity.type
_entity.pdbx_description
1 polymer ?
#
loop_
_entity_poly.entity_id
_entity_poly.type
_entity_poly.pdbx_seq_one_letter_code
_entity_poly.pdbx_strand_id
1 'polypeptide(L)'
;MKRASTSLPSDMGDQLAEIVRELRRDTGLSQWVFGEKIGLSDTAVGKYESGAAGYKVLHLAHIAQLCGYELRIEFRKMAELEVVS
;
A
#
# COMPACT_ATOMS: atom_id res chain seq x y z
N MET A 1 1.68 17.71 22.36
CA MET A 1 0.72 16.63 22.02
C MET A 1 1.32 15.77 20.91
N LYS A 2 1.89 14.59 21.23
CA LYS A 2 2.25 13.59 20.22
C LYS A 2 0.96 12.86 19.84
N ARG A 3 0.53 12.95 18.59
CA ARG A 3 -0.52 12.07 18.06
C ARG A 3 0.03 10.66 18.17
N ALA A 4 -0.70 9.76 18.83
CA ALA A 4 -0.39 8.34 18.80
C ALA A 4 -0.27 7.94 17.32
N SER A 5 0.93 7.57 16.90
CA SER A 5 1.13 6.92 15.61
C SER A 5 0.42 5.59 15.71
N THR A 6 -0.80 5.51 15.19
CA THR A 6 -1.50 4.24 15.00
C THR A 6 -0.72 3.49 13.92
N SER A 7 0.41 2.89 14.29
CA SER A 7 1.18 2.04 13.41
C SER A 7 0.30 0.83 13.14
N LEU A 8 -0.14 0.68 11.89
CA LEU A 8 -0.51 -0.63 11.37
C LEU A 8 0.64 -1.62 11.69
N PRO A 9 0.37 -2.94 11.79
CA PRO A 9 1.45 -3.92 11.90
C PRO A 9 2.49 -3.61 10.82
N SER A 10 3.75 -3.36 11.23
CA SER A 10 4.85 -2.95 10.34
C SER A 10 4.92 -3.83 9.10
N ASP A 11 4.70 -5.13 9.31
CA ASP A 11 4.82 -6.17 8.31
C ASP A 11 3.83 -6.00 7.15
N MET A 12 2.62 -5.48 7.40
CA MET A 12 1.60 -5.31 6.37
C MET A 12 1.92 -4.11 5.46
N GLY A 13 2.48 -3.03 6.03
CA GLY A 13 2.89 -1.86 5.26
C GLY A 13 4.04 -2.19 4.30
N ASP A 14 5.03 -2.92 4.80
CA ASP A 14 6.22 -3.31 4.03
C ASP A 14 5.86 -4.31 2.91
N GLN A 15 4.97 -5.28 3.19
CA GLN A 15 4.47 -6.22 2.18
C GLN A 15 3.71 -5.49 1.06
N LEU A 16 2.85 -4.53 1.40
CA LEU A 16 2.12 -3.75 0.41
C LEU A 16 3.06 -2.91 -0.46
N ALA A 17 4.09 -2.32 0.14
CA ALA A 17 5.11 -1.55 -0.57
C ALA A 17 5.86 -2.40 -1.61
N GLU A 18 6.24 -3.62 -1.26
CA GLU A 18 6.92 -4.53 -2.19
C GLU A 18 5.97 -4.96 -3.33
N ILE A 19 4.72 -5.32 -3.04
CA ILE A 19 3.73 -5.67 -4.07
C ILE A 19 3.58 -4.54 -5.09
N VAL A 20 3.43 -3.29 -4.64
CA VAL A 20 3.28 -2.16 -5.57
C VAL A 20 4.55 -1.92 -6.38
N ARG A 21 5.73 -2.12 -5.77
CA ARG A 21 7.01 -2.00 -6.46
C ARG A 21 7.16 -3.04 -7.57
N GLU A 22 6.76 -4.29 -7.32
CA GLU A 22 6.75 -5.36 -8.31
C GLU A 22 5.76 -5.07 -9.44
N LEU A 23 4.52 -4.73 -9.11
CA LEU A 23 3.50 -4.33 -10.09
C LEU A 23 3.98 -3.20 -11.00
N ARG A 24 4.67 -2.19 -10.46
CA ARG A 24 5.28 -1.14 -11.26
C ARG A 24 6.38 -1.69 -12.17
N ARG A 25 7.27 -2.53 -11.65
CA ARG A 25 8.39 -3.09 -12.43
C ARG A 25 7.91 -3.90 -13.62
N ASP A 26 6.82 -4.64 -13.47
CA ASP A 26 6.21 -5.43 -14.55
C ASP A 26 5.69 -4.55 -15.71
N THR A 27 5.33 -3.30 -15.43
CA THR A 27 4.97 -2.33 -16.48
C THR A 27 6.17 -1.74 -17.21
N GLY A 28 7.39 -1.91 -16.70
CA GLY A 28 8.61 -1.26 -17.22
C GLY A 28 8.69 0.25 -16.95
N LEU A 29 7.76 0.81 -16.17
CA LEU A 29 7.70 2.25 -15.91
C LEU A 29 8.65 2.67 -14.78
N SER A 30 9.24 3.86 -14.93
CA SER A 30 9.96 4.53 -13.84
C SER A 30 8.97 4.98 -12.75
N GLN A 31 9.46 5.23 -11.54
CA GLN A 31 8.63 5.75 -10.43
C GLN A 31 7.94 7.07 -10.81
N TRP A 32 8.60 7.93 -11.58
CA TRP A 32 8.03 9.19 -12.04
C TRP A 32 6.85 8.98 -13.00
N VAL A 33 7.02 8.19 -14.07
CA VAL A 33 5.94 7.93 -15.04
C VAL A 33 4.79 7.15 -14.39
N PHE A 34 5.12 6.20 -13.52
CA PHE A 34 4.10 5.45 -12.77
C PHE A 34 3.29 6.36 -11.86
N GLY A 35 3.96 7.25 -11.12
CA GLY A 35 3.34 8.26 -10.27
C GLY A 35 2.38 9.14 -11.05
N GLU A 36 2.82 9.73 -12.17
CA GLU A 36 1.97 10.59 -13.00
C GLU A 36 0.69 9.87 -13.45
N LYS A 37 0.80 8.61 -13.87
CA LYS A 37 -0.34 7.80 -14.33
C LYS A 37 -1.39 7.53 -13.25
N ILE A 38 -1.00 7.53 -11.97
CA ILE A 38 -1.91 7.32 -10.83
C ILE A 38 -2.19 8.61 -10.03
N GLY A 39 -1.75 9.77 -10.54
CA GLY A 39 -1.96 11.09 -9.92
C GLY A 39 -1.08 11.36 -8.69
N LEU A 40 0.10 10.76 -8.62
CA LEU A 40 1.07 10.89 -7.53
C LEU A 40 2.39 11.49 -8.03
N SER A 41 3.11 12.19 -7.16
CA SER A 41 4.49 12.59 -7.47
C SER A 41 5.45 11.40 -7.33
N ASP A 42 6.57 11.47 -8.05
CA ASP A 42 7.70 10.54 -7.94
C ASP A 42 8.16 10.34 -6.48
N THR A 43 8.23 11.45 -5.72
CA THR A 43 8.61 11.48 -4.32
C THR A 43 7.59 10.77 -3.45
N ALA A 44 6.29 10.87 -3.78
CA ALA A 44 5.25 10.14 -3.07
C ALA A 44 5.37 8.63 -3.34
N VAL A 45 5.59 8.23 -4.60
CA VAL A 45 5.81 6.82 -4.98
C VAL A 45 7.01 6.23 -4.23
N GLY A 46 8.14 6.93 -4.18
CA GLY A 46 9.33 6.47 -3.44
C GLY A 46 9.12 6.32 -1.93
N LYS A 47 8.29 7.16 -1.31
CA LYS A 47 7.93 7.03 0.11
C LYS A 47 7.01 5.84 0.37
N TYR A 48 6.11 5.55 -0.56
CA TYR A 48 5.21 4.43 -0.42
C TYR A 48 5.92 3.09 -0.68
N GLU A 49 6.75 3.00 -1.72
CA GLU A 49 7.55 1.80 -2.03
C GLU A 49 8.62 1.47 -0.98
N SER A 50 8.96 2.42 -0.10
CA SER A 50 9.90 2.21 1.01
C SER A 50 9.21 1.97 2.36
N GLY A 51 7.87 1.89 2.39
CA GLY A 51 7.11 1.75 3.65
C GLY A 51 7.09 3.01 4.52
N ALA A 52 7.78 4.09 4.11
CA ALA A 52 7.84 5.35 4.85
C ALA A 52 6.49 6.10 4.91
N ALA A 53 5.54 5.73 4.05
CA ALA A 53 4.16 6.20 4.09
C ALA A 53 3.21 5.09 3.59
N GLY A 54 1.94 5.13 4.03
CA GLY A 54 0.91 4.20 3.56
C GLY A 54 0.14 4.71 2.35
N TYR A 55 -0.22 3.81 1.43
CA TYR A 55 -1.17 4.11 0.35
C TYR A 55 -2.58 4.36 0.90
N LYS A 56 -3.29 5.32 0.31
CA LYS A 56 -4.75 5.39 0.45
C LYS A 56 -5.37 4.30 -0.43
N VAL A 57 -6.53 3.78 -0.03
CA VAL A 57 -7.29 2.79 -0.81
C VAL A 57 -7.51 3.24 -2.26
N LEU A 58 -7.78 4.53 -2.48
CA LEU A 58 -7.96 5.08 -3.84
C LEU A 58 -6.69 4.94 -4.71
N HIS A 59 -5.50 5.12 -4.14
CA HIS A 59 -4.26 4.91 -4.88
C HIS A 59 -4.10 3.44 -5.27
N LEU A 60 -4.45 2.52 -4.37
CA LEU A 60 -4.41 1.08 -4.65
C LEU A 60 -5.37 0.69 -5.78
N ALA A 61 -6.55 1.31 -5.84
CA ALA A 61 -7.51 1.09 -6.91
C ALA A 61 -6.96 1.55 -8.28
N HIS A 62 -6.34 2.73 -8.34
CA HIS A 62 -5.71 3.23 -9.56
C HIS A 62 -4.53 2.35 -10.00
N ILE A 63 -3.70 1.90 -9.05
CA ILE A 63 -2.57 0.99 -9.33
C ILE A 63 -3.09 -0.32 -9.91
N ALA A 64 -4.10 -0.93 -9.29
CA ALA A 64 -4.69 -2.17 -9.78
C ALA A 64 -5.18 -2.00 -11.22
N GLN A 65 -5.98 -0.97 -11.49
CA GLN A 65 -6.48 -0.67 -12.83
C GLN A 65 -5.36 -0.44 -13.85
N LEU A 66 -4.35 0.35 -13.49
CA LEU A 66 -3.21 0.64 -14.38
C LEU A 66 -2.42 -0.63 -14.74
N CYS A 67 -2.27 -1.54 -13.77
CA CYS A 67 -1.52 -2.77 -13.94
C CYS A 67 -2.37 -3.94 -14.48
N GLY A 68 -3.67 -3.75 -14.74
CA GLY A 68 -4.56 -4.79 -15.26
C GLY A 68 -5.08 -5.79 -14.21
N TYR A 69 -5.14 -5.37 -12.95
CA TYR A 69 -5.62 -6.15 -11.80
C TYR A 69 -6.92 -5.60 -11.23
N GLU A 70 -7.66 -6.44 -10.50
CA GLU A 70 -8.81 -6.06 -9.68
C GLU A 70 -8.38 -5.89 -8.21
N LEU A 71 -8.81 -4.80 -7.56
CA LEU A 71 -8.61 -4.62 -6.11
C LEU A 71 -9.77 -5.24 -5.33
N ARG A 72 -9.46 -6.21 -4.46
CA ARG A 72 -10.40 -6.78 -3.47
C ARG A 72 -9.93 -6.48 -2.05
N ILE A 73 -10.85 -6.05 -1.18
CA ILE A 73 -10.58 -5.75 0.23
C ILE A 73 -11.51 -6.59 1.09
N GLU A 74 -10.94 -7.38 2.00
CA GLU A 74 -11.67 -8.27 2.90
C GLU A 74 -11.31 -7.96 4.35
N PHE A 75 -12.31 -7.99 5.24
CA PHE A 75 -12.12 -7.88 6.68
C PHE A 75 -12.39 -9.23 7.32
N ARG A 76 -11.48 -9.68 8.19
CA ARG A 76 -11.66 -10.90 8.98
C ARG A 76 -11.66 -10.55 10.46
N LYS A 77 -12.65 -11.05 11.20
CA LYS A 77 -12.65 -10.95 12.67
C LYS A 77 -11.48 -11.78 13.21
N MET A 78 -10.63 -11.16 14.02
CA MET A 78 -9.62 -11.91 14.75
C MET A 78 -10.30 -12.80 15.79
N ALA A 79 -9.85 -14.05 15.93
CA ALA A 79 -10.38 -14.95 16.95
C ALA A 79 -10.31 -14.25 18.32
N GLU A 80 -11.43 -14.25 19.06
CA GLU A 80 -11.43 -13.83 20.46
C GLU A 80 -10.47 -14.76 21.20
N LEU A 81 -9.42 -14.19 21.80
CA LEU A 81 -8.64 -14.90 22.81
C LEU A 81 -9.62 -15.19 23.95
N GLU A 82 -10.09 -16.43 24.07
CA GLU A 82 -10.77 -16.89 25.26
C GLU A 82 -9.77 -16.76 26.42
N VAL A 83 -9.93 -15.71 27.22
CA VAL A 83 -9.28 -15.61 28.52
C VAL A 83 -9.99 -16.61 29.41
N VAL A 84 -9.46 -17.84 29.46
CA VAL A 84 -9.86 -18.83 30.46
C VAL A 84 -9.61 -18.21 31.83
N SER A 85 -10.66 -18.13 32.64
CA SER A 85 -10.67 -17.54 33.98
C SER A 85 -10.01 -18.45 35.01
#